data_AF-A0A9W7BMH6-F1
#
_entry.id   AF-A0A9W7BMH6-F1
#
_cell.length_a   1.000
_cell.length_b   1.000
_cell.length_c   1.000
_cell.angle_alpha   90.00
_cell.angle_beta   90.00
_cell.angle_gamma   90.00
#
_symmetry.space_group_name_H-M   'P 1'
#
loop_
_entity.id
_entity.type
_entity.pdbx_description
1 polymer ?
#
loop_
_entity_poly.entity_id
_entity_poly.type
_entity_poly.pdbx_seq_one_letter_code
_entity_poly.pdbx_strand_id
1 'polypeptide(L)'
;MPTTLDWIDHVAGLGYAAQLILMGDAFMGDNFNAHVTNSATTTMCKYSGLFILGMRACHYIAQTKVKDVEVKKAMTAAAGAVWGACGLLTLSTWAEGKTPNLFVNFGLQVFFTGAYAHQYMTMGSAKKD
;
A
#
# COMPACT_ATOMS: atom_id res chain seq x y z
N MET A 1 19.52 -0.03 5.87
CA MET A 1 18.76 -0.74 6.90
C MET A 1 17.34 -0.16 6.85
N PRO A 2 16.27 -0.97 6.96
CA PRO A 2 14.90 -0.47 6.87
C PRO A 2 14.62 0.56 7.96
N THR A 3 13.90 1.62 7.61
CA THR A 3 13.44 2.64 8.55
C THR A 3 12.24 2.14 9.36
N THR A 4 11.90 2.85 10.44
CA THR A 4 10.68 2.58 11.22
C THR A 4 9.43 2.70 10.34
N LEU A 5 9.42 3.65 9.40
CA LEU A 5 8.32 3.82 8.44
C LEU A 5 8.19 2.60 7.53
N ASP A 6 9.32 2.08 7.01
CA ASP A 6 9.34 0.87 6.19
C ASP A 6 8.74 -0.32 6.96
N TRP A 7 9.07 -0.47 8.24
CA TRP A 7 8.54 -1.56 9.06
C TRP A 7 7.02 -1.46 9.28
N ILE A 8 6.53 -0.28 9.65
CA ILE A 8 5.09 -0.04 9.86
C ILE A 8 4.33 -0.34 8.57
N ASP A 9 4.85 0.12 7.44
CA ASP A 9 4.24 -0.06 6.14
C ASP A 9 4.29 -1.53 5.66
N HIS A 10 5.37 -2.26 5.94
CA HIS A 10 5.40 -3.71 5.68
C HIS A 10 4.36 -4.45 6.53
N VAL A 11 4.22 -4.13 7.82
CA VAL A 11 3.23 -4.77 8.69
C VAL A 11 1.80 -4.45 8.22
N ALA A 12 1.51 -3.18 7.92
CA ALA A 12 0.21 -2.75 7.39
C ALA A 12 -0.10 -3.44 6.04
N GLY A 13 0.88 -3.47 5.13
CA GLY A 13 0.75 -4.12 3.83
C GLY A 13 0.58 -5.63 3.91
N LEU A 14 1.28 -6.30 4.84
CA LEU A 14 1.13 -7.74 5.09
C LEU A 14 -0.25 -8.06 5.67
N GLY A 15 -0.72 -7.27 6.63
CA GLY A 15 -2.07 -7.40 7.18
C GLY A 15 -3.15 -7.23 6.11
N TYR A 16 -2.99 -6.21 5.26
CA TYR A 16 -3.91 -5.95 4.15
C TYR A 16 -3.90 -7.07 3.10
N ALA A 17 -2.72 -7.57 2.72
CA ALA A 17 -2.61 -8.69 1.81
C ALA A 17 -3.22 -9.98 2.39
N ALA A 18 -2.98 -10.25 3.68
CA ALA A 18 -3.59 -11.38 4.37
C ALA A 18 -5.12 -11.26 4.40
N GLN A 19 -5.66 -10.06 4.67
CA GLN A 19 -7.10 -9.80 4.63
C GLN A 19 -7.68 -10.05 3.23
N LEU A 20 -7.02 -9.59 2.17
CA LEU A 20 -7.46 -9.81 0.78
C LEU A 20 -7.42 -11.30 0.36
N ILE A 21 -6.41 -12.05 0.82
CA ILE A 21 -6.23 -13.46 0.46
C ILE A 21 -7.17 -14.36 1.27
N LEU A 22 -7.22 -14.19 2.59
CA LEU A 22 -7.91 -15.09 3.52
C LEU A 22 -9.36 -14.70 3.76
N MET A 23 -9.69 -13.41 3.65
CA MET A 23 -10.99 -12.84 3.99
C MET A 23 -11.55 -11.98 2.86
N GLY A 24 -11.25 -12.33 1.60
CA GLY A 24 -11.66 -11.56 0.43
C GLY A 24 -13.16 -11.28 0.37
N ASP A 25 -14.01 -12.25 0.70
CA ASP A 25 -15.48 -12.07 0.70
C ASP A 25 -15.94 -11.08 1.78
N ALA A 26 -15.40 -11.18 3.00
CA ALA A 26 -15.71 -10.26 4.08
C ALA A 26 -15.18 -8.84 3.79
N PHE A 27 -13.95 -8.73 3.28
CA PHE A 27 -13.40 -7.47 2.81
C PHE A 27 -14.30 -6.83 1.75
N MET A 28 -14.75 -7.61 0.77
CA MET A 28 -15.64 -7.13 -0.28
C MET A 28 -16.99 -6.69 0.28
N GLY A 29 -17.60 -7.44 1.21
CA GLY A 29 -18.87 -7.06 1.82
C GLY A 29 -18.77 -5.82 2.72
N ASP A 30 -17.64 -5.61 3.39
CA ASP A 30 -17.43 -4.48 4.31
C ASP A 30 -17.02 -3.18 3.59
N ASN A 31 -16.41 -3.29 2.41
CA ASN A 31 -15.87 -2.16 1.66
C ASN A 31 -16.64 -1.84 0.38
N PHE A 32 -17.38 -2.81 -0.16
CA PHE A 32 -18.22 -2.64 -1.34
C PHE A 32 -19.65 -3.10 -0.99
N ASN A 33 -20.65 -2.49 -1.62
CA ASN A 33 -22.04 -2.91 -1.39
C ASN A 33 -22.17 -4.43 -1.61
N ALA A 34 -22.87 -5.11 -0.69
CA ALA A 34 -23.04 -6.58 -0.68
C ALA A 34 -23.59 -7.19 -1.99
N HIS A 35 -23.99 -6.36 -2.95
CA HIS A 35 -24.41 -6.77 -4.30
C HIS A 35 -23.24 -6.98 -5.28
N VAL A 36 -22.01 -6.61 -4.95
CA VAL A 36 -20.82 -6.71 -5.84
C VAL A 36 -19.98 -7.98 -5.60
N THR A 37 -20.26 -8.70 -4.51
CA THR A 37 -19.60 -9.97 -4.16
C THR A 37 -20.02 -11.09 -5.12
N ASN A 38 -19.20 -11.31 -6.15
CA ASN A 38 -19.27 -12.47 -7.03
C ASN A 38 -17.89 -13.16 -7.09
N SER A 39 -17.86 -14.41 -7.58
CA SER A 39 -16.64 -15.22 -7.61
C SER A 39 -15.48 -14.56 -8.35
N ALA A 40 -15.73 -13.75 -9.38
CA ALA A 40 -14.68 -13.07 -10.12
C ALA A 40 -14.07 -11.93 -9.27
N THR A 41 -14.89 -11.12 -8.60
CA THR A 41 -14.42 -10.03 -7.74
C THR A 41 -13.63 -10.55 -6.54
N THR A 42 -14.09 -11.62 -5.90
CA THR A 42 -13.35 -12.28 -4.80
C THR A 42 -12.01 -12.85 -5.28
N THR A 43 -12.00 -13.46 -6.47
CA THR A 43 -10.76 -13.97 -7.07
C THR A 43 -9.77 -12.84 -7.35
N MET A 44 -10.26 -11.71 -7.87
CA MET A 44 -9.43 -10.52 -8.06
C MET A 44 -8.85 -10.00 -6.75
N CYS A 45 -9.62 -9.96 -5.65
CA CYS A 45 -9.09 -9.59 -4.33
C CYS A 45 -7.91 -10.48 -3.91
N LYS A 46 -8.04 -11.80 -4.07
CA LYS A 46 -6.97 -12.75 -3.72
C LYS A 46 -5.71 -12.52 -4.57
N TYR A 47 -5.87 -12.30 -5.87
CA TYR A 47 -4.75 -11.96 -6.75
C TYR A 47 -4.12 -10.60 -6.39
N SER A 48 -4.92 -9.61 -6.02
CA SER A 48 -4.41 -8.33 -5.51
C SER A 48 -3.59 -8.49 -4.24
N GLY A 49 -4.03 -9.34 -3.30
CA GLY A 49 -3.25 -9.66 -2.10
C GLY A 49 -1.91 -10.33 -2.42
N LEU A 50 -1.88 -11.30 -3.34
CA LEU A 50 -0.64 -11.93 -3.81
C LEU A 50 0.31 -10.93 -4.49
N PHE A 51 -0.25 -10.04 -5.31
CA PHE A 51 0.50 -8.99 -5.98
C PHE A 51 1.13 -8.02 -4.97
N ILE A 52 0.37 -7.59 -3.96
CA ILE A 52 0.87 -6.73 -2.88
C ILE A 52 2.01 -7.43 -2.13
N LEU A 53 1.88 -8.72 -1.79
CA LEU A 53 2.98 -9.48 -1.17
C LEU A 53 4.25 -9.45 -2.02
N GLY A 54 4.14 -9.68 -3.33
CA GLY A 54 5.27 -9.65 -4.25
C GLY A 54 5.95 -8.27 -4.29
N MET A 55 5.19 -7.19 -4.44
CA MET A 55 5.74 -5.83 -4.43
C MET A 55 6.45 -5.51 -3.11
N ARG A 56 5.89 -5.95 -1.98
CA ARG A 56 6.48 -5.77 -0.65
C ARG A 56 7.80 -6.51 -0.51
N ALA A 57 7.87 -7.77 -0.96
CA ALA A 57 9.11 -8.53 -0.95
C ALA A 57 10.19 -7.84 -1.80
N CYS A 58 9.84 -7.35 -3.00
CA CYS A 58 10.75 -6.59 -3.85
C CYS A 58 11.23 -5.30 -3.17
N HIS A 59 10.34 -4.53 -2.55
CA HIS A 59 10.70 -3.31 -1.84
C HIS A 59 11.64 -3.60 -0.67
N TYR A 60 11.34 -4.61 0.15
CA TYR A 60 12.18 -5.04 1.26
C TYR A 60 13.59 -5.45 0.81
N ILE A 61 13.68 -6.25 -0.27
CA ILE A 61 14.98 -6.66 -0.84
C ILE A 61 15.75 -5.42 -1.33
N ALA A 62 15.10 -4.48 -2.01
CA ALA A 62 15.76 -3.25 -2.45
C ALA A 62 16.30 -2.41 -1.29
N GLN A 63 15.52 -2.23 -0.22
CA GLN A 63 15.94 -1.43 0.93
C GLN A 63 17.05 -2.10 1.76
N THR A 64 17.09 -3.43 1.80
CA THR A 64 18.03 -4.19 2.65
C THR A 64 19.29 -4.67 1.94
N LYS A 65 19.20 -5.02 0.65
CA LYS A 65 20.29 -5.69 -0.09
C LYS A 65 20.94 -4.80 -1.14
N VAL A 66 20.22 -3.85 -1.71
CA VAL A 66 20.79 -2.94 -2.71
C VAL A 66 21.60 -1.85 -2.01
N LYS A 67 22.78 -1.51 -2.55
CA LYS A 67 23.62 -0.42 -2.02
C LYS A 67 23.41 0.90 -2.76
N ASP A 68 22.94 0.82 -4.01
CA ASP A 68 22.65 1.97 -4.85
C ASP A 68 21.53 2.83 -4.23
N VAL A 69 21.83 4.10 -4.01
CA VAL A 69 20.93 5.08 -3.41
C VAL A 69 19.82 5.49 -4.37
N GLU A 70 20.10 5.56 -5.67
CA GLU A 70 19.11 5.93 -6.67
C GLU A 70 18.09 4.82 -6.86
N VAL A 71 18.50 3.56 -6.77
CA VAL A 71 17.57 2.41 -6.73
C VAL A 71 16.67 2.48 -5.48
N LYS A 72 17.22 2.80 -4.31
CA LYS A 72 16.40 2.96 -3.08
C LYS A 72 15.41 4.11 -3.18
N LYS A 73 15.85 5.25 -3.72
CA LYS A 73 14.98 6.40 -3.98
C LYS A 73 13.86 6.04 -4.94
N ALA A 74 14.18 5.36 -6.05
CA ALA A 74 13.18 4.92 -7.02
C ALA A 74 12.15 3.97 -6.38
N MET A 75 12.58 3.03 -5.55
CA MET A 75 11.68 2.11 -4.86
C MET A 75 10.82 2.80 -3.80
N THR A 76 11.39 3.77 -3.08
CA THR A 76 10.65 4.60 -2.11
C THR A 76 9.60 5.47 -2.80
N ALA A 77 9.97 6.08 -3.93
CA ALA A 77 9.03 6.85 -4.76
C ALA A 77 7.92 5.95 -5.31
N ALA A 78 8.26 4.75 -5.77
CA ALA A 78 7.28 3.77 -6.24
C ALA A 78 6.32 3.35 -5.11
N ALA A 79 6.82 3.08 -3.89
CA ALA A 79 5.98 2.76 -2.75
C ALA A 79 5.00 3.90 -2.40
N GLY A 80 5.49 5.15 -2.37
CA GLY A 80 4.65 6.32 -2.17
C GLY A 80 3.61 6.52 -3.28
N ALA A 81 4.00 6.31 -4.54
CA ALA A 81 3.10 6.40 -5.69
C ALA A 81 1.99 5.33 -5.66
N VAL A 82 2.30 4.11 -5.24
CA VAL A 82 1.30 3.04 -5.06
C VAL A 82 0.28 3.42 -4.01
N TRP A 83 0.71 3.90 -2.83
CA TRP A 83 -0.20 4.40 -1.80
C TRP A 83 -1.08 5.55 -2.30
N GLY A 84 -0.48 6.49 -3.04
CA GLY A 84 -1.20 7.62 -3.62
C GLY A 84 -2.24 7.19 -4.66
N ALA A 85 -1.90 6.22 -5.50
CA ALA A 85 -2.82 5.65 -6.48
C ALA A 85 -4.00 4.93 -5.79
N CYS A 86 -3.75 4.20 -4.71
CA CYS A 86 -4.82 3.64 -3.87
C CYS A 86 -5.71 4.74 -3.28
N GLY A 87 -5.12 5.86 -2.84
CA GLY A 87 -5.81 7.08 -2.40
C GLY A 87 -6.80 7.60 -3.44
N LEU A 88 -6.31 7.83 -4.66
CA LEU A 88 -7.12 8.31 -5.77
C LEU A 88 -8.21 7.33 -6.16
N LEU A 89 -7.92 6.02 -6.15
CA LEU A 89 -8.93 4.99 -6.41
C LEU A 89 -10.04 5.02 -5.36
N THR A 90 -9.69 5.14 -4.07
CA THR A 90 -10.66 5.26 -2.97
C THR A 90 -11.53 6.51 -3.10
N LEU A 91 -10.96 7.64 -3.54
CA LEU A 91 -11.73 8.85 -3.85
C LEU A 91 -12.66 8.67 -5.06
N SER A 92 -12.21 7.95 -6.09
CA SER A 92 -13.01 7.70 -7.29
C SER A 92 -14.27 6.87 -7.01
N THR A 93 -14.23 6.02 -5.99
CA THR A 93 -15.36 5.18 -5.55
C THR A 93 -16.08 5.72 -4.32
N TRP A 94 -15.73 6.94 -3.88
CA TRP A 94 -16.22 7.54 -2.64
C TRP A 94 -17.75 7.72 -2.59
N ALA A 95 -18.37 7.95 -3.75
CA ALA A 95 -19.82 8.08 -3.87
C ALA A 95 -20.56 6.75 -3.67
N GLU A 96 -19.89 5.61 -3.86
CA GLU A 96 -20.49 4.28 -3.87
C GLU A 96 -20.51 3.61 -2.49
N GLY A 97 -19.71 4.09 -1.53
CA GLY A 97 -19.58 3.49 -0.20
C GLY A 97 -19.11 4.48 0.85
N LYS A 98 -20.03 5.27 1.42
CA LYS A 98 -19.74 6.16 2.58
C LYS A 98 -19.69 5.38 3.89
N THR A 99 -18.80 4.39 3.99
CA THR A 99 -18.61 3.62 5.22
C THR A 99 -17.45 4.18 6.03
N PRO A 100 -17.48 4.14 7.38
CA PRO A 100 -16.39 4.60 8.23
C PRO A 100 -15.03 3.96 7.88
N ASN A 101 -15.05 2.71 7.42
CA ASN A 101 -13.86 1.97 6.99
C ASN A 101 -13.17 2.64 5.79
N LEU A 102 -13.95 3.21 4.86
CA LEU A 102 -13.42 3.88 3.68
C LEU A 102 -12.64 5.16 4.05
N PHE A 103 -13.10 5.89 5.08
CA PHE A 103 -12.39 7.07 5.60
C PHE A 103 -11.06 6.69 6.24
N VAL A 104 -11.03 5.63 7.06
CA VAL A 104 -9.79 5.14 7.69
C VAL A 104 -8.80 4.67 6.62
N ASN A 105 -9.29 3.94 5.62
CA ASN A 105 -8.48 3.47 4.49
C ASN A 105 -7.86 4.65 3.70
N PHE A 106 -8.67 5.67 3.37
CA PHE A 106 -8.18 6.87 2.70
C PHE A 106 -7.15 7.64 3.55
N GLY A 107 -7.41 7.80 4.86
CA GLY A 107 -6.49 8.45 5.78
C GLY A 107 -5.12 7.76 5.85
N LEU A 108 -5.10 6.43 5.89
CA LEU A 108 -3.86 5.64 5.84
C LEU A 108 -3.11 5.84 4.52
N GLN A 109 -3.83 5.81 3.39
CA GLN A 109 -3.23 6.00 2.07
C GLN A 109 -2.59 7.38 1.91
N VAL A 110 -3.26 8.44 2.39
CA VAL A 110 -2.70 9.81 2.40
C VAL A 110 -1.49 9.90 3.32
N PHE A 111 -1.56 9.32 4.52
CA PHE A 111 -0.45 9.32 5.48
C PHE A 111 0.80 8.66 4.90
N PHE A 112 0.69 7.43 4.39
CA PHE A 112 1.85 6.72 3.84
C PHE A 112 2.40 7.40 2.59
N THR A 113 1.55 7.97 1.73
CA THR A 113 2.00 8.75 0.56
C THR A 113 2.87 9.93 1.00
N GLY A 114 2.40 10.72 1.97
CA GLY A 114 3.14 11.86 2.51
C GLY A 114 4.43 11.45 3.22
N ALA A 115 4.38 10.38 4.01
CA ALA A 115 5.53 9.85 4.73
C ALA A 115 6.63 9.37 3.77
N TYR A 116 6.27 8.67 2.69
CA TYR A 116 7.21 8.24 1.66
C TYR A 116 7.77 9.39 0.82
N ALA A 117 6.94 10.39 0.50
CA ALA A 117 7.41 11.60 -0.15
C ALA A 117 8.45 12.32 0.73
N HIS A 118 8.20 12.40 2.03
CA HIS A 118 9.15 12.96 2.99
C HIS A 118 10.46 12.16 3.05
N GLN A 119 10.38 10.82 3.15
CA GLN A 119 11.55 9.94 3.15
C GLN A 119 12.36 10.07 1.85
N TYR A 120 11.70 10.16 0.70
CA TYR A 120 12.34 10.39 -0.60
C TYR A 120 13.15 11.69 -0.60
N MET A 121 12.56 12.79 -0.11
CA MET A 121 13.22 14.09 -0.01
C MET A 121 14.44 14.05 0.91
N THR A 122 14.36 13.35 2.05
CA THR A 122 15.44 13.30 3.05
C THR A 122 16.59 12.36 2.66
N MET A 123 16.34 11.34 1.82
CA MET A 123 17.41 10.48 1.28
C MET A 123 18.39 11.22 0.36
N GLY A 124 18.02 12.37 -0.20
CA GLY A 124 18.93 13.24 -0.97
C GLY A 124 19.81 14.15 -0.13
N SER A 125 19.42 14.43 1.13
CA SER A 125 20.11 15.36 2.03
C SER A 125 21.31 14.73 2.76
N ALA A 126 21.44 13.40 2.74
CA ALA A 126 22.47 12.65 3.47
C ALA A 126 23.87 12.63 2.79
N LYS A 127 24.11 13.48 1.78
CA LYS A 127 25.44 13.70 1.16
C LYS A 127 25.87 15.15 1.34
N LYS A 128 26.31 15.50 2.55
CA LYS A 128 27.30 16.55 2.81
C LYS A 128 27.94 16.20 4.16
N ASP A 129 28.93 15.33 4.12
CA ASP A 129 30.09 15.27 5.03
C ASP A 129 31.17 14.43 4.34
#